data_AF-A0A1C5N752-F1
#
_entry.id   AF-A0A1C5N752-F1
#
_cell.length_a   1.000
_cell.length_b   1.000
_cell.length_c   1.000
_cell.angle_alpha   90.00
_cell.angle_beta   90.00
_cell.angle_gamma   90.00
#
_symmetry.space_group_name_H-M   'P 1'
#
loop_
_entity.id
_entity.type
_entity.pdbx_description
1 polymer ?
#
loop_
_entity_poly.entity_id
_entity_poly.type
_entity_poly.pdbx_seq_one_letter_code
_entity_poly.pdbx_strand_id
1 'polypeptide(L)'
;MKENTNAPIYTLTGIVIHGRGIGKHVGTPTANMEIAKNTFLPKTGVYVADILLSDKRYYGVTHIGARPTLDNDDSVSIETHIFDFDKDIYGSTITVNLYKKLREVRKFNELSLLLAQIANDRTMALKFWGLKQASHTLHIDVNRHCVILEQKEVYLSTNEFEVLYLLQQSPQTTFTKEQIYEKIWHEPTNNHLHAVENTIFQIRKRLKPYCKGREYIKTVIGYGYKFNSG
;
A
#
# COMPACT_ATOMS: atom_id res chain seq x y z
N MET A 1 7.79 -26.30 8.73
CA MET A 1 8.34 -24.94 8.55
C MET A 1 9.66 -25.08 7.81
N LYS A 2 9.76 -24.57 6.58
CA LYS A 2 11.08 -24.48 5.92
C LYS A 2 11.73 -23.20 6.46
N GLU A 3 12.73 -23.34 7.33
CA GLU A 3 13.61 -22.23 7.69
C GLU A 3 14.33 -21.79 6.42
N ASN A 4 13.99 -20.62 5.89
CA ASN A 4 14.77 -20.00 4.83
C ASN A 4 16.08 -19.53 5.46
N THR A 5 17.13 -20.32 5.29
CA THR A 5 18.52 -20.06 5.65
C THR A 5 19.12 -18.95 4.77
N ASN A 6 18.76 -17.70 5.02
CA ASN A 6 19.59 -16.58 4.58
C ASN A 6 19.66 -15.58 5.72
N ALA A 7 20.87 -15.25 6.17
CA ALA A 7 21.08 -14.13 7.08
C ALA A 7 20.65 -12.82 6.41
N PRO A 8 20.24 -11.80 7.18
CA PRO A 8 19.94 -10.50 6.59
C PRO A 8 21.21 -9.89 5.97
N ILE A 9 21.05 -9.25 4.82
CA ILE A 9 22.11 -8.52 4.13
C ILE A 9 22.39 -7.16 4.78
N TYR A 10 21.44 -6.66 5.58
CA TYR A 10 21.57 -5.41 6.33
C TYR A 10 20.56 -5.36 7.46
N THR A 11 20.91 -4.72 8.58
CA THR A 11 20.01 -4.52 9.72
C THR A 11 19.99 -3.03 10.10
N LEU A 12 18.79 -2.48 10.23
CA LEU A 12 18.55 -1.11 10.66
C LEU A 12 17.73 -1.13 11.95
N THR A 13 18.13 -0.33 12.94
CA THR A 13 17.34 -0.12 14.17
C THR A 13 17.07 1.36 14.30
N GLY A 14 15.82 1.71 14.60
CA GLY A 14 15.39 3.10 14.65
C GLY A 14 14.04 3.27 15.31
N ILE A 15 13.66 4.52 15.50
CA ILE A 15 12.39 4.91 16.11
C ILE A 15 11.38 5.17 15.00
N VAL A 16 10.16 4.66 15.15
CA VAL A 16 9.06 4.98 14.24
C VAL A 16 8.61 6.42 14.49
N ILE A 17 8.73 7.25 13.46
CA ILE A 17 8.34 8.66 13.48
C ILE A 17 7.14 8.92 12.57
N HIS A 18 6.53 10.08 12.74
CA HIS A 18 5.51 10.56 11.82
C HIS A 18 6.17 10.93 10.49
N GLY A 19 5.76 10.27 9.41
CA GLY A 19 6.09 10.69 8.04
C GLY A 19 5.16 11.77 7.53
N ARG A 20 5.25 12.12 6.23
CA ARG A 20 4.31 13.06 5.57
C ARG A 20 2.88 12.50 5.42
N GLY A 21 2.59 11.29 5.92
CA GLY A 21 1.28 10.64 5.83
C GLY A 21 0.91 10.07 4.46
N ILE A 22 1.72 10.26 3.41
CA ILE A 22 1.41 9.88 2.01
C ILE A 22 1.04 8.39 1.88
N GLY A 23 1.78 7.48 2.53
CA GLY A 23 1.49 6.03 2.57
C GLY A 23 0.12 5.70 3.17
N LYS A 24 -0.26 6.39 4.25
CA LYS A 24 -1.56 6.25 4.91
C LYS A 24 -2.70 6.65 3.97
N HIS A 25 -2.45 7.67 3.17
CA HIS A 25 -3.38 8.11 2.15
C HIS A 25 -3.49 7.04 1.04
N VAL A 26 -2.43 6.41 0.53
CA VAL A 26 -2.58 5.33 -0.49
C VAL A 26 -3.03 3.98 0.10
N GLY A 27 -3.32 3.96 1.40
CA GLY A 27 -3.82 2.83 2.19
C GLY A 27 -2.88 1.63 2.33
N THR A 28 -1.60 1.89 2.05
CA THR A 28 -0.48 1.07 2.51
C THR A 28 0.20 1.81 3.66
N PRO A 29 -0.28 1.68 4.91
CA PRO A 29 0.33 2.35 6.05
C PRO A 29 1.80 1.93 6.16
N THR A 30 2.70 2.92 6.10
CA THR A 30 4.15 2.72 6.24
C THR A 30 4.63 3.30 7.56
N ALA A 31 5.45 2.53 8.27
CA ALA A 31 6.23 2.99 9.39
C ALA A 31 7.45 3.76 8.84
N ASN A 32 7.51 5.07 9.10
CA ASN A 32 8.67 5.87 8.76
C ASN A 32 9.68 5.74 9.90
N MET A 33 10.95 5.45 9.59
CA MET A 33 11.98 5.28 10.61
C MET A 33 12.94 6.46 10.64
N GLU A 34 13.25 6.90 11.85
CA GLU A 34 14.41 7.73 12.16
C GLU A 34 15.53 6.84 12.70
N ILE A 35 16.71 6.95 12.09
CA ILE A 35 17.92 6.22 12.46
C ILE A 35 18.98 7.19 12.97
N ALA A 36 20.00 6.68 13.65
CA ALA A 36 21.11 7.51 14.11
C ALA A 36 21.84 8.17 12.92
N LYS A 37 22.22 9.44 13.07
CA LYS A 37 22.80 10.27 11.99
C LYS A 37 24.06 9.68 11.33
N ASN A 38 24.82 8.86 12.06
CA ASN A 38 26.07 8.25 11.60
C ASN A 38 25.91 6.79 11.16
N THR A 39 24.67 6.32 11.02
CA THR A 39 24.40 4.96 10.53
C THR A 39 24.67 4.91 9.03
N PHE A 40 25.59 4.04 8.61
CA PHE A 40 25.75 3.72 7.20
C PHE A 40 24.44 3.14 6.67
N LEU A 41 24.08 3.49 5.44
CA LEU A 41 22.85 3.02 4.81
C LEU A 41 23.18 2.07 3.66
N PRO A 42 22.34 1.04 3.43
CA PRO A 42 22.44 0.25 2.22
C PRO A 42 22.09 1.12 1.00
N LYS A 43 22.38 0.61 -0.20
CA LYS A 43 21.98 1.28 -1.45
C LYS A 43 20.47 1.59 -1.43
N THR A 44 20.07 2.70 -2.04
CA THR A 44 18.65 3.04 -2.20
C THR A 44 17.91 1.95 -2.99
N GLY A 45 16.66 1.68 -2.63
CA GLY A 45 15.81 0.71 -3.31
C GLY A 45 14.68 0.19 -2.43
N VAL A 46 13.98 -0.81 -2.95
CA VAL A 46 12.95 -1.55 -2.20
C VAL A 46 13.46 -2.93 -1.87
N TYR A 47 13.26 -3.35 -0.63
CA TYR A 47 13.82 -4.56 -0.06
C TYR A 47 12.74 -5.43 0.57
N VAL A 48 12.89 -6.75 0.45
CA VAL A 48 12.19 -7.70 1.32
C VAL A 48 12.75 -7.57 2.72
N ALA A 49 11.89 -7.44 3.71
CA ALA A 49 12.28 -7.28 5.10
C ALA A 49 11.45 -8.14 6.06
N ASP A 50 12.06 -8.47 7.19
CA ASP A 50 11.33 -8.75 8.41
C ASP A 50 11.49 -7.57 9.39
N ILE A 51 10.54 -7.45 10.31
CA ILE A 51 10.46 -6.35 11.27
C ILE A 51 10.32 -6.97 12.65
N LEU A 52 11.28 -6.71 13.52
CA LEU A 52 11.22 -7.03 14.92
C LEU A 52 10.66 -5.81 15.67
N LEU A 53 9.51 -6.01 16.29
CA LEU A 53 8.86 -5.04 17.16
C LEU A 53 8.57 -5.74 18.49
N SER A 54 9.26 -5.30 19.56
CA SER A 54 9.32 -6.05 20.81
C SER A 54 9.77 -7.50 20.54
N ASP A 55 9.10 -8.51 21.11
CA ASP A 55 9.42 -9.93 20.89
C ASP A 55 8.70 -10.56 19.68
N LYS A 56 8.08 -9.75 18.81
CA LYS A 56 7.31 -10.24 17.67
C LYS A 56 7.98 -9.88 16.35
N ARG A 57 8.04 -10.89 15.48
CA ARG A 57 8.51 -10.76 14.10
C ARG A 57 7.33 -10.59 13.16
N TYR A 58 7.42 -9.60 12.29
CA TYR A 58 6.50 -9.31 11.21
C TYR A 58 7.24 -9.34 9.87
N TYR A 59 6.50 -9.41 8.76
CA TYR A 59 7.06 -9.43 7.41
C TYR A 59 6.59 -8.22 6.62
N GLY A 60 7.42 -7.72 5.71
CA GLY A 60 7.09 -6.53 4.96
C GLY A 60 8.02 -6.23 3.81
N VAL A 61 7.88 -5.02 3.29
CA VAL A 61 8.81 -4.40 2.35
C VAL A 61 9.28 -3.06 2.90
N THR A 62 10.57 -2.79 2.73
CA THR A 62 11.19 -1.53 3.17
C THR A 62 11.70 -0.77 1.96
N HIS A 63 11.23 0.46 1.80
CA HIS A 63 11.70 1.44 0.84
C HIS A 63 12.78 2.31 1.49
N ILE A 64 13.93 2.43 0.82
CA ILE A 64 15.04 3.30 1.21
C ILE A 64 15.33 4.23 0.04
N GLY A 65 15.08 5.53 0.20
CA GLY A 65 15.25 6.49 -0.89
C GLY A 65 15.37 7.93 -0.42
N ALA A 66 16.00 8.79 -1.23
CA ALA A 66 16.17 10.20 -0.90
C ALA A 66 14.81 10.90 -0.72
N ARG A 67 14.71 11.77 0.29
CA ARG A 67 13.60 12.71 0.42
C ARG A 67 13.87 13.86 -0.55
N PRO A 68 12.96 14.17 -1.48
CA PRO A 68 12.98 15.48 -2.11
C PRO A 68 12.56 16.50 -1.03
N THR A 69 13.55 17.15 -0.43
CA THR A 69 13.36 18.30 0.47
C THR A 69 13.56 19.59 -0.34
N LEU A 70 12.83 20.65 0.02
CA LEU A 70 13.00 21.98 -0.58
C LEU A 70 14.32 22.64 -0.12
N ASP A 71 14.91 22.12 0.96
CA ASP A 71 16.04 22.73 1.68
C ASP A 71 17.40 22.12 1.31
N ASN A 72 17.52 21.42 0.16
CA ASN A 72 18.77 20.78 -0.31
C ASN A 72 19.40 19.76 0.68
N ASP A 73 18.63 19.20 1.60
CA ASP A 73 19.12 18.18 2.53
C ASP A 73 18.88 16.79 1.93
N ASP A 74 19.97 16.07 1.60
CA ASP A 74 20.05 14.70 1.03
C ASP A 74 19.56 13.62 2.02
N SER A 75 18.60 13.96 2.88
CA SER A 75 18.06 13.07 3.90
C SER A 75 17.39 11.85 3.26
N VAL A 76 17.88 10.66 3.59
CA VAL A 76 17.29 9.40 3.14
C VAL A 76 16.09 9.05 4.02
N SER A 77 14.98 8.69 3.38
CA SER A 77 13.80 8.11 4.01
C SER A 77 13.91 6.59 4.08
N ILE A 78 13.51 6.03 5.22
CA ILE A 78 13.29 4.60 5.41
C ILE A 78 11.81 4.41 5.75
N GLU A 79 11.08 3.74 4.87
CA GLU A 79 9.65 3.50 5.01
C GLU A 79 9.35 2.01 4.91
N THR A 80 8.74 1.44 5.94
CA THR A 80 8.43 0.01 5.99
C THR A 80 6.93 -0.23 5.96
N HIS A 81 6.46 -0.98 4.97
CA HIS A 81 5.10 -1.50 4.92
C HIS A 81 5.09 -2.88 5.58
N ILE A 82 4.47 -2.96 6.76
CA ILE A 82 4.33 -4.21 7.52
C ILE A 82 3.04 -4.91 7.07
N PHE A 83 3.13 -6.17 6.67
CA PHE A 83 1.98 -6.93 6.20
C PHE A 83 1.06 -7.32 7.35
N ASP A 84 -0.25 -7.26 7.08
CA ASP A 84 -1.32 -7.67 7.99
C ASP A 84 -1.18 -7.05 9.41
N PHE A 85 -0.82 -5.75 9.43
CA PHE A 85 -0.52 -4.99 10.64
C PHE A 85 -1.43 -3.76 10.73
N ASP A 86 -2.13 -3.62 11.86
CA ASP A 86 -3.17 -2.61 12.10
C ASP A 86 -2.96 -1.77 13.37
N LYS A 87 -1.76 -1.82 13.96
CA LYS A 87 -1.45 -1.13 15.21
C LYS A 87 -0.75 0.19 14.98
N ASP A 88 -0.99 1.14 15.89
CA ASP A 88 -0.16 2.34 16.01
C ASP A 88 1.13 1.99 16.76
N ILE A 89 2.27 2.37 16.17
CA ILE A 89 3.61 2.10 16.70
C ILE A 89 4.49 3.34 16.71
N TYR A 90 3.93 4.55 16.57
CA TYR A 90 4.73 5.77 16.67
C TYR A 90 5.47 5.84 18.01
N GLY A 91 6.72 6.31 17.96
CA GLY A 91 7.63 6.35 19.11
C GLY A 91 8.22 4.99 19.50
N SER A 92 7.77 3.88 18.91
CA SER A 92 8.34 2.56 19.19
C SER A 92 9.66 2.37 18.46
N THR A 93 10.59 1.70 19.11
CA THR A 93 11.81 1.21 18.46
C THR A 93 11.51 -0.07 17.69
N ILE A 94 11.92 -0.12 16.43
CA ILE A 94 11.86 -1.34 15.60
C ILE A 94 13.23 -1.66 15.01
N THR A 95 13.46 -2.94 14.78
CA THR A 95 14.58 -3.43 13.99
C THR A 95 14.07 -4.01 12.69
N VAL A 96 14.60 -3.53 11.58
CA VAL A 96 14.26 -3.96 10.23
C VAL A 96 15.46 -4.70 9.66
N ASN A 97 15.31 -5.99 9.37
CA ASN A 97 16.35 -6.75 8.69
C ASN A 97 16.00 -6.91 7.21
N LEU A 98 16.91 -6.49 6.34
CA LEU A 98 16.77 -6.55 4.88
C LEU A 98 17.38 -7.85 4.38
N TYR A 99 16.70 -8.54 3.47
CA TYR A 99 17.16 -9.83 2.95
C TYR A 99 17.48 -9.79 1.46
N LYS A 100 16.66 -9.10 0.67
CA LYS A 100 16.81 -9.07 -0.79
C LYS A 100 16.33 -7.73 -1.35
N LYS A 101 17.15 -7.10 -2.19
CA LYS A 101 16.72 -5.97 -3.00
C LYS A 101 15.76 -6.45 -4.09
N LEU A 102 14.54 -5.92 -4.10
CA LEU A 102 13.52 -6.19 -5.11
C LEU A 102 13.72 -5.33 -6.35
N ARG A 103 14.03 -4.04 -6.16
CA ARG A 103 14.20 -3.07 -7.26
C ARG A 103 14.89 -1.77 -6.80
N GLU A 104 15.28 -0.95 -7.77
CA GLU A 104 15.65 0.45 -7.56
C GLU A 104 14.43 1.34 -7.24
N VAL A 105 14.70 2.53 -6.70
CA VAL A 105 13.70 3.59 -6.52
C VAL A 105 13.31 4.15 -7.89
N ARG A 106 12.01 4.37 -8.11
CA ARG A 106 11.49 4.95 -9.35
C ARG A 106 10.35 5.92 -9.04
N LYS A 107 10.23 6.98 -9.83
CA LYS A 107 9.06 7.87 -9.80
C LYS A 107 7.93 7.27 -10.63
N PHE A 108 6.70 7.61 -10.28
CA PHE A 108 5.49 7.19 -10.99
C PHE A 108 4.71 8.43 -11.36
N ASN A 109 4.23 8.47 -12.60
CA ASN A 109 3.45 9.59 -13.11
C ASN A 109 1.95 9.42 -12.84
N GLU A 110 1.52 8.21 -12.44
CA GLU A 110 0.13 7.85 -12.19
C GLU A 110 0.02 7.03 -10.90
N LEU A 111 -1.06 7.25 -10.15
CA LEU A 111 -1.33 6.55 -8.89
C LEU A 111 -1.55 5.04 -9.11
N SER A 112 -2.24 4.67 -10.18
CA SER A 112 -2.48 3.27 -10.59
C SER A 112 -1.16 2.50 -10.72
N LEU A 113 -0.17 3.07 -11.41
CA LEU A 113 1.15 2.47 -11.62
C LEU A 113 1.96 2.35 -10.31
N LEU A 114 1.86 3.35 -9.44
CA LEU A 114 2.50 3.32 -8.11
C LEU A 114 1.92 2.17 -7.27
N LEU A 115 0.60 2.13 -7.14
CA LEU A 115 -0.11 1.10 -6.39
C LEU A 115 0.16 -0.31 -6.98
N ALA A 116 0.21 -0.43 -8.31
CA ALA A 116 0.59 -1.66 -9.02
C ALA A 116 1.97 -2.16 -8.63
N GLN A 117 2.93 -1.24 -8.57
CA GLN A 117 4.26 -1.61 -8.12
C GLN A 117 4.25 -2.04 -6.65
N ILE A 118 3.56 -1.32 -5.77
CA ILE A 118 3.48 -1.69 -4.34
C ILE A 118 2.86 -3.09 -4.17
N ALA A 119 1.81 -3.41 -4.93
CA ALA A 119 1.18 -4.72 -4.93
C ALA A 119 2.12 -5.83 -5.43
N ASN A 120 2.89 -5.54 -6.49
CA ASN A 120 3.90 -6.45 -7.01
C ASN A 120 5.04 -6.66 -6.01
N ASP A 121 5.54 -5.59 -5.37
CA ASP A 121 6.58 -5.63 -4.35
C ASP A 121 6.13 -6.50 -3.16
N ARG A 122 4.88 -6.35 -2.71
CA ARG A 122 4.27 -7.23 -1.69
C ARG A 122 4.21 -8.69 -2.16
N THR A 123 3.75 -8.94 -3.38
CA THR A 123 3.64 -10.30 -3.94
C THR A 123 5.00 -10.98 -4.01
N MET A 124 6.04 -10.27 -4.45
CA MET A 124 7.41 -10.78 -4.49
C MET A 124 7.95 -11.09 -3.08
N ALA A 125 7.66 -10.23 -2.09
CA ALA A 125 8.05 -10.47 -0.70
C ALA A 125 7.31 -11.66 -0.07
N LEU A 126 5.99 -11.79 -0.29
CA LEU A 126 5.22 -12.95 0.17
C LEU A 126 5.76 -14.25 -0.43
N LYS A 127 6.06 -14.25 -1.74
CA LYS A 127 6.70 -15.39 -2.42
C LYS A 127 8.07 -15.72 -1.83
N PHE A 128 8.87 -14.70 -1.51
CA PHE A 128 10.18 -14.89 -0.85
C PHE A 128 10.03 -15.59 0.50
N TRP A 129 9.03 -15.22 1.30
CA TRP A 129 8.75 -15.82 2.60
C TRP A 129 7.95 -17.13 2.55
N GLY A 130 7.51 -17.56 1.36
CA GLY A 130 6.63 -18.71 1.21
C GLY A 130 5.23 -18.50 1.81
N LEU A 131 4.82 -17.25 1.99
CA LEU A 131 3.51 -16.87 2.54
C LEU A 131 2.45 -16.86 1.44
N LYS A 132 1.26 -17.37 1.75
CA LYS A 132 0.12 -17.32 0.82
C LYS A 132 -0.51 -15.93 0.84
N GLN A 133 -0.76 -15.37 -0.32
CA GLN A 133 -1.59 -14.17 -0.45
C GLN A 133 -3.05 -14.52 -0.14
N ALA A 134 -3.78 -13.63 0.52
CA ALA A 134 -5.22 -13.80 0.70
C ALA A 134 -5.88 -13.96 -0.69
N SER A 135 -6.67 -15.02 -0.86
CA SER A 135 -7.37 -15.31 -2.12
C SER A 135 -8.50 -14.30 -2.29
N HIS A 136 -8.30 -13.32 -3.17
CA HIS A 136 -9.35 -12.38 -3.56
C HIS A 136 -10.04 -12.93 -4.82
N THR A 137 -11.37 -13.04 -4.79
CA THR A 137 -12.16 -13.44 -5.97
C THR A 137 -12.17 -12.36 -7.06
N LEU A 138 -11.77 -11.13 -6.72
CA LEU A 138 -11.65 -9.98 -7.60
C LEU A 138 -10.17 -9.76 -7.92
N HIS A 139 -9.79 -9.88 -9.19
CA HIS A 139 -8.45 -9.57 -9.68
C HIS A 139 -8.48 -8.27 -10.50
N ILE A 140 -7.44 -7.46 -10.38
CA ILE A 140 -7.33 -6.20 -11.12
C ILE A 140 -6.17 -6.31 -12.11
N ASP A 141 -6.45 -6.14 -13.40
CA ASP A 141 -5.46 -6.02 -14.46
C ASP A 141 -5.22 -4.54 -14.76
N VAL A 142 -4.07 -4.05 -14.27
CA VAL A 142 -3.67 -2.65 -14.38
C VAL A 142 -3.31 -2.27 -15.81
N ASN A 143 -2.74 -3.18 -16.60
CA ASN A 143 -2.33 -2.85 -17.97
C ASN A 143 -3.55 -2.66 -18.89
N ARG A 144 -4.65 -3.33 -18.57
CA ARG A 144 -5.87 -3.32 -19.38
C ARG A 144 -7.00 -2.48 -18.76
N HIS A 145 -6.75 -1.84 -17.61
CA HIS A 145 -7.76 -1.13 -16.82
C HIS A 145 -9.06 -1.93 -16.64
N CYS A 146 -8.93 -3.22 -16.32
CA CYS A 146 -10.08 -4.11 -16.16
C CYS A 146 -10.01 -4.93 -14.88
N VAL A 147 -11.18 -5.38 -14.45
CA VAL A 147 -11.37 -6.25 -13.29
C VAL A 147 -11.78 -7.62 -13.80
N ILE A 148 -11.13 -8.67 -13.31
CA ILE A 148 -11.47 -10.05 -13.60
C ILE A 148 -12.21 -10.62 -12.39
N LEU A 149 -13.48 -10.96 -12.60
CA LEU A 149 -14.37 -11.59 -11.62
C LEU A 149 -14.91 -12.89 -12.21
N GLU A 150 -14.68 -14.02 -11.54
CA GLU A 150 -15.20 -15.33 -12.00
C GLU A 150 -14.90 -15.60 -13.49
N GLN A 151 -13.67 -15.27 -13.93
CA GLN A 151 -13.20 -15.38 -15.32
C GLN A 151 -13.90 -14.45 -16.34
N LYS A 152 -14.64 -13.44 -15.88
CA LYS A 152 -15.21 -12.37 -16.72
C LYS A 152 -14.45 -11.06 -16.54
N GLU A 153 -14.12 -10.44 -17.65
CA GLU A 153 -13.52 -9.10 -17.69
C GLU A 153 -14.60 -8.03 -17.59
N VAL A 154 -14.42 -7.09 -16.66
CA VAL A 154 -15.26 -5.92 -16.47
C VAL A 154 -14.39 -4.69 -16.65
N TYR A 155 -14.66 -3.92 -17.71
CA TYR A 155 -13.93 -2.70 -18.01
C TYR A 155 -14.53 -1.54 -17.20
N LEU A 156 -13.64 -0.76 -16.58
CA LEU A 156 -13.97 0.40 -15.77
C LEU A 156 -13.43 1.66 -16.44
N SER A 157 -14.03 2.81 -16.17
CA SER A 157 -13.38 4.09 -16.48
C SER A 157 -12.11 4.26 -15.63
N THR A 158 -11.22 5.18 -15.99
CA THR A 158 -9.99 5.45 -15.23
C THR A 158 -10.29 5.70 -13.75
N ASN A 159 -11.22 6.61 -13.43
CA ASN A 159 -11.54 6.93 -12.04
C ASN A 159 -12.23 5.77 -11.32
N GLU A 160 -13.12 5.03 -12.00
CA GLU A 160 -13.74 3.82 -11.43
C GLU A 160 -12.68 2.76 -11.08
N PHE A 161 -11.74 2.54 -12.00
CA PHE A 161 -10.63 1.63 -11.84
C PHE A 161 -9.76 2.03 -10.66
N GLU A 162 -9.32 3.29 -10.62
CA GLU A 162 -8.41 3.77 -9.58
C GLU A 162 -9.06 3.79 -8.19
N VAL A 163 -10.35 4.16 -8.07
CA VAL A 163 -11.08 4.07 -6.80
C VAL A 163 -11.14 2.62 -6.33
N LEU A 164 -11.57 1.68 -7.18
CA LEU A 164 -11.67 0.28 -6.79
C LEU A 164 -10.29 -0.30 -6.44
N TYR A 165 -9.26 0.10 -7.17
CA TYR A 165 -7.89 -0.33 -6.95
C TYR A 165 -7.33 0.18 -5.62
N LEU A 166 -7.51 1.47 -5.32
CA LEU A 166 -7.15 2.08 -4.04
C LEU A 166 -7.79 1.33 -2.86
N LEU A 167 -9.10 1.06 -2.95
CA LEU A 167 -9.82 0.33 -1.92
C LEU A 167 -9.27 -1.09 -1.77
N GLN A 168 -9.12 -1.84 -2.87
CA GLN A 168 -8.67 -3.24 -2.84
C GLN A 168 -7.26 -3.40 -2.23
N GLN A 169 -6.33 -2.50 -2.57
CA GLN A 169 -4.97 -2.56 -2.03
C GLN A 169 -4.90 -2.27 -0.53
N SER A 170 -5.98 -1.72 0.01
CA SER A 170 -6.07 -1.18 1.37
C SER A 170 -7.24 -1.80 2.13
N PRO A 171 -7.38 -3.15 2.18
CA PRO A 171 -8.60 -3.79 2.62
C PRO A 171 -8.90 -3.59 4.10
N GLN A 172 -7.94 -3.05 4.89
CA GLN A 172 -8.16 -2.68 6.28
C GLN A 172 -8.45 -1.20 6.50
N THR A 173 -8.21 -0.35 5.50
CA THR A 173 -8.37 1.10 5.59
C THR A 173 -9.78 1.51 5.16
N THR A 174 -10.40 2.37 5.96
CA THR A 174 -11.58 3.13 5.51
C THR A 174 -11.12 4.50 5.05
N PHE A 175 -11.53 4.92 3.87
CA PHE A 175 -11.22 6.24 3.33
C PHE A 175 -12.43 7.15 3.40
N THR A 176 -12.19 8.42 3.76
CA THR A 176 -13.23 9.44 3.64
C THR A 176 -13.45 9.82 2.18
N LYS A 177 -14.56 10.51 1.90
CA LYS A 177 -14.87 10.97 0.54
C LYS A 177 -13.82 11.96 0.04
N GLU A 178 -13.37 12.87 0.91
CA GLU A 178 -12.34 13.87 0.63
C GLU A 178 -11.02 13.19 0.26
N GLN A 179 -10.62 12.18 1.06
CA GLN A 179 -9.40 11.42 0.79
C GLN A 179 -9.44 10.72 -0.56
N ILE A 180 -10.58 10.13 -0.94
CA ILE A 180 -10.73 9.51 -2.27
C ILE A 180 -10.70 10.60 -3.35
N TYR A 181 -11.37 11.73 -3.15
CA TYR A 181 -11.42 12.81 -4.14
C TYR A 181 -10.01 13.33 -4.45
N GLU A 182 -9.28 13.77 -3.44
CA GLU A 182 -7.93 14.35 -3.58
C GLU A 182 -6.95 13.39 -4.25
N LYS A 183 -7.21 12.08 -4.12
CA LYS A 183 -6.36 11.02 -4.69
C LYS A 183 -6.58 10.76 -6.15
N ILE A 184 -7.84 10.71 -6.53
CA ILE A 184 -8.24 10.28 -7.87
C ILE A 184 -8.34 11.49 -8.80
N TRP A 185 -8.67 12.67 -8.26
CA TRP A 185 -8.77 13.92 -9.01
C TRP A 185 -7.54 14.81 -8.89
N HIS A 186 -6.60 14.52 -7.99
CA HIS A 186 -5.35 15.29 -7.80
C HIS A 186 -5.55 16.79 -7.51
N GLU A 187 -6.71 17.15 -6.95
CA GLU A 187 -7.09 18.52 -6.62
C GLU A 187 -7.63 18.58 -5.19
N PRO A 188 -7.40 19.68 -4.46
CA PRO A 188 -8.02 19.88 -3.15
C PRO A 188 -9.55 19.88 -3.29
N THR A 189 -10.23 19.31 -2.30
CA THR A 189 -11.70 19.28 -2.34
C THR A 189 -12.30 20.69 -2.30
N ASN A 190 -13.31 20.93 -3.13
CA ASN A 190 -14.18 22.11 -3.07
C ASN A 190 -15.47 21.84 -2.27
N ASN A 191 -15.48 20.79 -1.43
CA ASN A 191 -16.65 20.25 -0.72
C ASN A 191 -17.76 19.64 -1.61
N HIS A 192 -17.57 19.54 -2.94
CA HIS A 192 -18.49 18.85 -3.85
C HIS A 192 -18.03 17.42 -4.16
N LEU A 193 -18.26 16.51 -3.21
CA LEU A 193 -17.76 15.12 -3.27
C LEU A 193 -18.67 14.17 -4.05
N HIS A 194 -19.66 14.68 -4.79
CA HIS A 194 -20.56 13.89 -5.64
C HIS A 194 -19.83 13.07 -6.69
N ALA A 195 -18.65 13.53 -7.14
CA ALA A 195 -17.81 12.78 -8.04
C ALA A 195 -17.42 11.41 -7.47
N VAL A 196 -17.03 11.36 -6.19
CA VAL A 196 -16.71 10.11 -5.48
C VAL A 196 -17.95 9.22 -5.35
N GLU A 197 -19.08 9.79 -4.94
CA GLU A 197 -20.33 9.05 -4.75
C GLU A 197 -20.82 8.41 -6.05
N ASN A 198 -20.82 9.18 -7.14
CA ASN A 198 -21.18 8.69 -8.46
C ASN A 198 -20.21 7.61 -8.93
N THR A 199 -18.90 7.79 -8.75
CA THR A 199 -17.92 6.75 -9.12
C THR A 199 -18.14 5.45 -8.34
N ILE A 200 -18.37 5.51 -7.02
CA ILE A 200 -18.70 4.33 -6.20
C ILE A 200 -19.99 3.66 -6.69
N PHE A 201 -21.02 4.45 -7.02
CA PHE A 201 -22.26 3.94 -7.59
C PHE A 201 -22.03 3.21 -8.92
N GLN A 202 -21.25 3.79 -9.84
CA GLN A 202 -20.95 3.15 -11.13
C GLN A 202 -20.16 1.85 -10.96
N ILE A 203 -19.16 1.82 -10.06
CA ILE A 203 -18.42 0.59 -9.75
C ILE A 203 -19.39 -0.49 -9.28
N ARG A 204 -20.22 -0.21 -8.26
CA ARG A 204 -21.21 -1.16 -7.76
C ARG A 204 -22.14 -1.65 -8.88
N LYS A 205 -22.63 -0.75 -9.72
CA LYS A 205 -23.51 -1.06 -10.85
C LYS A 205 -22.84 -2.01 -11.86
N ARG A 206 -21.57 -1.76 -12.21
CA ARG A 206 -20.80 -2.57 -13.16
C ARG A 206 -20.43 -3.94 -12.61
N LEU A 207 -20.08 -4.03 -11.32
CA LEU A 207 -19.70 -5.30 -10.70
C LEU A 207 -20.92 -6.17 -10.37
N LYS A 208 -22.08 -5.57 -10.07
CA LYS A 208 -23.31 -6.27 -9.61
C LYS A 208 -23.65 -7.57 -10.36
N PRO A 209 -23.60 -7.64 -11.72
CA PRO A 209 -23.94 -8.86 -12.45
C PRO A 209 -23.02 -10.05 -12.15
N TYR A 210 -21.80 -9.79 -11.66
CA TYR A 210 -20.74 -10.79 -11.50
C TYR A 210 -20.48 -11.17 -10.04
N CYS A 211 -21.06 -10.44 -9.09
CA CYS A 211 -20.71 -10.59 -7.67
C CYS A 211 -21.49 -11.70 -6.94
N LYS A 212 -22.45 -12.39 -7.58
CA LYS A 212 -23.31 -13.43 -6.94
C LYS A 212 -23.86 -13.01 -5.56
N GLY A 213 -24.28 -11.75 -5.42
CA GLY A 213 -24.80 -11.18 -4.18
C GLY A 213 -23.75 -10.61 -3.21
N ARG A 214 -22.46 -10.68 -3.53
CA ARG A 214 -21.39 -10.01 -2.78
C ARG A 214 -21.35 -8.52 -3.11
N GLU A 215 -20.89 -7.72 -2.16
CA GLU A 215 -20.63 -6.30 -2.35
C GLU A 215 -19.15 -6.04 -2.02
N TYR A 216 -18.36 -5.60 -3.01
CA TYR A 216 -16.91 -5.39 -2.85
C TYR A 216 -16.53 -4.04 -2.23
N ILE A 217 -17.49 -3.13 -2.09
CA ILE A 217 -17.28 -1.81 -1.49
C ILE A 217 -18.33 -1.61 -0.40
N LYS A 218 -17.88 -1.54 0.86
CA LYS A 218 -18.73 -1.28 2.01
C LYS A 218 -18.79 0.23 2.27
N THR A 219 -19.99 0.76 2.45
CA THR A 219 -20.17 2.11 3.02
C THR A 219 -19.99 2.04 4.54
N VAL A 220 -19.10 2.87 5.07
CA VAL A 220 -18.98 3.14 6.51
C VAL A 220 -19.74 4.43 6.79
N ILE A 221 -20.93 4.30 7.37
CA ILE A 221 -21.87 5.40 7.59
C ILE A 221 -21.19 6.54 8.35
N GLY A 222 -21.35 7.77 7.87
CA GLY A 222 -20.78 8.97 8.48
C GLY A 222 -19.28 9.16 8.27
N TYR A 223 -18.60 8.25 7.56
CA TYR A 223 -17.16 8.32 7.37
C TYR A 223 -16.73 8.18 5.90
N GLY A 224 -17.11 7.10 5.21
CA GLY A 224 -16.74 6.90 3.80
C GLY A 224 -16.84 5.47 3.31
N TYR A 225 -15.78 4.96 2.67
CA TYR A 225 -15.80 3.67 1.96
C TYR A 225 -14.59 2.80 2.30
N LYS A 226 -14.79 1.48 2.36
CA LYS A 226 -13.77 0.46 2.60
C LYS A 226 -13.97 -0.71 1.64
N PHE A 227 -12.88 -1.35 1.20
CA PHE A 227 -13.00 -2.58 0.43
C PHE A 227 -13.56 -3.71 1.31
N ASN A 228 -14.47 -4.48 0.74
CA ASN A 228 -15.02 -5.67 1.36
C ASN A 228 -14.53 -6.87 0.57
N SER A 229 -13.66 -7.67 1.18
CA SER A 229 -13.09 -8.87 0.54
C SER A 229 -14.11 -9.98 0.30
N GLY A 230 -15.32 -9.87 0.87
CA GLY A 230 -16.25 -10.97 1.01
C GLY A 230 -15.93 -11.79 2.24
#